data_AF-A0A139CV52-F1
#
_entry.id   AF-A0A139CV52-F1
#
_cell.length_a   1.000
_cell.length_b   1.000
_cell.length_c   1.000
_cell.angle_alpha   90.00
_cell.angle_beta   90.00
_cell.angle_gamma   90.00
#
_symmetry.space_group_name_H-M   'P 1'
#
loop_
_entity.id
_entity.type
_entity.pdbx_description
1 polymer ?
#
loop_
_entity_poly.entity_id
_entity_poly.type
_entity_poly.pdbx_seq_one_letter_code
_entity_poly.pdbx_strand_id
1 'polypeptide(L)'
;MTIQDKADEIDRKIGFYSMKKAIMQDGAIDRRTKKLLAVASAVAVGCDTCFLTNRKFAKEAGISDEEIEEAILVASLIRLGSGLNYTWKTISDE
;
A
#
# COMPACT_ATOMS: atom_id res chain seq x y z
N MET A 1 7.24 29.38 12.64
CA MET A 1 7.48 28.02 12.11
C MET A 1 6.70 27.83 10.82
N THR A 2 7.40 27.41 9.78
CA THR A 2 6.84 27.00 8.49
C THR A 2 6.12 25.66 8.61
N ILE A 3 5.37 25.27 7.58
CA ILE A 3 4.78 23.92 7.48
C ILE A 3 5.88 22.86 7.50
N GLN A 4 7.05 23.15 6.90
CA GLN A 4 8.19 22.25 6.89
C GLN A 4 8.75 22.04 8.30
N ASP A 5 8.92 23.12 9.08
CA ASP A 5 9.43 23.02 10.46
C ASP A 5 8.52 22.13 11.34
N LYS A 6 7.20 22.24 11.15
CA LYS A 6 6.21 21.42 11.87
C LYS A 6 6.26 19.96 11.41
N ALA A 7 6.38 19.72 10.11
CA ALA A 7 6.52 18.37 9.57
C ALA A 7 7.80 17.68 10.08
N ASP A 8 8.92 18.41 10.16
CA ASP A 8 10.19 17.91 10.67
C ASP A 8 10.16 17.65 12.19
N GLU A 9 9.43 18.45 12.97
CA GLU A 9 9.21 18.19 14.40
C GLU A 9 8.33 16.95 14.62
N ILE A 10 7.24 16.84 13.85
CA ILE A 10 6.35 15.67 13.87
C ILE A 10 7.13 14.41 13.47
N ASP A 11 7.95 14.48 12.42
CA ASP A 11 8.79 13.36 12.01
C ASP A 11 9.86 13.03 13.05
N ARG A 12 10.48 14.02 13.71
CA ARG A 12 11.39 13.74 14.83
C ARG A 12 10.71 13.01 15.99
N LYS A 13 9.44 13.30 16.26
CA LYS A 13 8.68 12.67 17.35
C LYS A 13 8.06 11.32 16.99
N ILE A 14 7.59 11.16 15.75
CA ILE A 14 6.79 10.00 15.30
C ILE A 14 7.60 9.08 14.35
N GLY A 15 8.63 9.61 13.70
CA GLY A 15 9.52 8.86 12.78
C GLY A 15 8.91 8.46 11.46
N PHE A 16 7.65 8.84 11.17
CA PHE A 16 6.89 8.27 10.07
C PHE A 16 7.41 8.68 8.68
N TYR A 17 7.77 9.95 8.49
CA TYR A 17 8.21 10.46 7.19
C TYR A 17 9.60 9.94 6.82
N SER A 18 10.55 9.98 7.75
CA SER A 18 11.90 9.41 7.57
C SER A 18 11.84 7.91 7.34
N MET A 19 11.06 7.17 8.13
CA MET A 19 10.83 5.73 7.93
C MET A 19 10.22 5.44 6.55
N LYS A 20 9.15 6.15 6.17
CA LYS A 20 8.51 6.01 4.85
C LYS A 20 9.52 6.24 3.73
N LYS A 21 10.33 7.29 3.83
CA LYS A 21 11.36 7.62 2.84
C LYS A 21 12.37 6.49 2.71
N ALA A 22 12.86 5.94 3.83
CA ALA A 22 13.80 4.82 3.84
C ALA A 22 13.18 3.54 3.24
N ILE A 23 11.95 3.19 3.64
CA ILE A 23 11.25 2.00 3.11
C ILE A 23 11.08 2.10 1.60
N MET A 24 10.77 3.28 1.06
CA MET A 24 10.49 3.48 -0.37
C MET A 24 11.75 3.65 -1.26
N GLN A 25 12.96 3.58 -0.71
CA GLN A 25 14.20 3.51 -1.50
C GLN A 25 14.37 2.13 -2.13
N ASP A 26 15.21 2.02 -3.16
CA ASP A 26 15.59 0.73 -3.73
C ASP A 26 16.32 -0.14 -2.70
N GLY A 27 16.14 -1.45 -2.79
CA GLY A 27 16.78 -2.44 -1.93
C GLY A 27 16.54 -3.84 -2.48
N ALA A 28 16.28 -4.82 -1.61
CA ALA A 28 15.90 -6.18 -2.04
C ALA A 28 14.62 -6.22 -2.90
N ILE A 29 13.74 -5.23 -2.73
CA ILE A 29 12.61 -4.96 -3.61
C ILE A 29 12.86 -3.57 -4.21
N ASP A 30 12.77 -3.48 -5.53
CA ASP A 30 12.93 -2.21 -6.24
C ASP A 30 11.74 -1.25 -5.95
N ARG A 31 11.97 0.03 -6.20
CA ARG A 31 11.00 1.10 -5.92
C ARG A 31 9.73 1.00 -6.76
N ARG A 32 9.79 0.45 -7.98
CA ARG A 32 8.60 0.25 -8.83
C ARG A 32 7.70 -0.81 -8.19
N THR A 33 8.27 -1.94 -7.83
CA THR A 33 7.56 -3.02 -7.13
C THR A 33 6.99 -2.54 -5.80
N LYS A 34 7.75 -1.75 -5.01
CA LYS A 34 7.24 -1.17 -3.75
C LYS A 34 6.03 -0.25 -3.96
N LYS A 35 5.95 0.49 -5.06
CA LYS A 35 4.78 1.32 -5.38
C LYS A 35 3.55 0.47 -5.71
N LEU A 36 3.71 -0.62 -6.45
CA LEU A 36 2.62 -1.59 -6.68
C LEU A 36 2.14 -2.22 -5.37
N LEU A 37 3.07 -2.62 -4.49
CA LEU A 37 2.74 -3.13 -3.17
C LEU A 37 2.00 -2.11 -2.31
N ALA A 38 2.36 -0.83 -2.40
CA ALA A 38 1.66 0.23 -1.67
C ALA A 38 0.21 0.43 -2.18
N VAL A 39 -0.01 0.34 -3.49
CA VAL A 39 -1.36 0.35 -4.08
C VAL A 39 -2.16 -0.88 -3.61
N ALA A 40 -1.61 -2.08 -3.77
CA ALA A 40 -2.26 -3.32 -3.34
C ALA A 40 -2.59 -3.31 -1.84
N SER A 41 -1.66 -2.83 -1.01
CA SER A 41 -1.87 -2.72 0.45
C SER A 41 -2.98 -1.75 0.80
N ALA A 42 -3.05 -0.59 0.13
CA ALA A 42 -4.12 0.38 0.34
C ALA A 42 -5.50 -0.19 0.03
N VAL A 43 -5.61 -0.99 -1.05
CA VAL A 43 -6.83 -1.72 -1.42
C VAL A 43 -7.16 -2.84 -0.43
N ALA A 44 -6.14 -3.58 0.01
CA ALA A 44 -6.28 -4.66 0.98
C ALA A 44 -6.90 -4.17 2.31
N VAL A 45 -6.46 -3.00 2.79
CA VAL A 45 -6.98 -2.37 4.01
C VAL A 45 -8.22 -1.50 3.78
N GLY A 46 -8.64 -1.29 2.53
CA GLY A 46 -9.81 -0.47 2.18
C GLY A 46 -9.64 1.03 2.48
N CYS A 47 -8.42 1.57 2.33
CA CYS A 47 -8.16 3.01 2.56
C CYS A 47 -8.19 3.79 1.24
N ASP A 48 -9.32 4.45 0.94
CA ASP A 48 -9.52 5.20 -0.32
C ASP A 48 -8.50 6.32 -0.52
N THR A 49 -8.22 7.10 0.53
CA THR A 49 -7.25 8.21 0.45
C THR A 49 -5.83 7.68 0.23
N CYS A 50 -5.48 6.55 0.85
CA CYS A 50 -4.22 5.86 0.63
C CYS A 50 -4.13 5.34 -0.80
N PHE A 51 -5.22 4.77 -1.34
CA PHE A 51 -5.28 4.26 -2.71
C PHE A 51 -5.07 5.39 -3.71
N LEU A 52 -5.83 6.49 -3.62
CA LEU A 52 -5.70 7.62 -4.53
C LEU A 52 -4.27 8.21 -4.53
N THR A 53 -3.67 8.34 -3.34
CA THR A 53 -2.31 8.86 -3.18
C THR A 53 -1.27 7.93 -3.82
N ASN A 54 -1.33 6.63 -3.52
CA ASN A 54 -0.36 5.67 -4.04
C ASN A 54 -0.56 5.38 -5.53
N ARG A 55 -1.81 5.40 -6.03
CA ARG A 55 -2.12 5.33 -7.46
C ARG A 55 -1.47 6.48 -8.22
N LYS A 56 -1.59 7.72 -7.71
CA LYS A 56 -0.92 8.88 -8.29
C LYS A 56 0.60 8.69 -8.33
N PHE A 57 1.21 8.28 -7.21
CA PHE A 57 2.66 8.03 -7.15
C PHE A 57 3.13 6.88 -8.04
N ALA A 58 2.30 5.86 -8.25
CA ALA A 58 2.59 4.77 -9.18
C ALA A 58 2.59 5.29 -10.63
N LYS A 59 1.58 6.06 -11.02
CA LYS A 59 1.51 6.72 -12.33
C LYS A 59 2.68 7.64 -12.61
N GLU A 60 3.06 8.47 -11.64
CA GLU A 60 4.25 9.34 -11.74
C GLU A 60 5.56 8.56 -11.90
N ALA A 61 5.59 7.28 -11.50
CA ALA A 61 6.72 6.39 -11.70
C ALA A 61 6.65 5.57 -13.00
N GLY A 62 5.72 5.89 -13.90
CA GLY A 62 5.55 5.20 -15.19
C GLY A 62 5.00 3.78 -15.06
N ILE A 63 4.22 3.50 -14.01
CA ILE A 63 3.46 2.25 -13.90
C ILE A 63 2.15 2.43 -14.70
N SER A 64 1.82 1.44 -15.53
CA SER A 64 0.65 1.48 -16.42
C SER A 64 -0.67 1.32 -15.64
N ASP A 65 -1.83 1.58 -16.28
CA ASP A 65 -3.11 1.28 -15.61
C ASP A 65 -3.29 -0.23 -15.46
N GLU A 66 -2.85 -1.02 -16.44
CA GLU A 66 -2.94 -2.48 -16.44
C GLU A 66 -2.17 -3.09 -15.26
N GLU A 67 -0.94 -2.63 -14.98
CA GLU A 67 -0.17 -3.10 -13.81
C GLU A 67 -0.85 -2.71 -12.48
N ILE A 68 -1.49 -1.54 -12.43
CA ILE A 68 -2.23 -1.07 -11.24
C ILE A 68 -3.50 -1.92 -11.04
N GLU A 69 -4.23 -2.20 -12.12
CA GLU A 69 -5.41 -3.07 -12.12
C GLU A 69 -5.06 -4.48 -11.67
N GLU A 70 -3.95 -5.05 -12.15
CA GLU A 70 -3.49 -6.36 -11.71
C GLU A 70 -3.16 -6.37 -10.21
N ALA A 71 -2.49 -5.33 -9.70
CA ALA A 71 -2.23 -5.20 -8.26
C ALA A 71 -3.53 -5.09 -7.42
N ILE A 72 -4.56 -4.39 -7.94
CA ILE A 72 -5.89 -4.31 -7.30
C ILE A 72 -6.55 -5.70 -7.28
N LEU A 73 -6.48 -6.45 -8.38
CA LEU A 73 -7.05 -7.80 -8.48
C LEU A 73 -6.36 -8.77 -7.52
N VAL A 74 -5.02 -8.71 -7.42
CA VAL A 74 -4.25 -9.50 -6.44
C VAL A 74 -4.68 -9.18 -5.01
N ALA A 75 -4.81 -7.91 -4.65
CA ALA A 75 -5.28 -7.52 -3.31
C ALA A 75 -6.72 -7.99 -3.05
N SER A 76 -7.59 -7.89 -4.06
CA SER A 76 -8.99 -8.32 -3.98
C SER A 76 -9.12 -9.83 -3.79
N LEU A 77 -8.28 -10.63 -4.47
CA LEU A 77 -8.20 -12.07 -4.30
C LEU A 77 -7.92 -12.45 -2.84
N ILE A 78 -6.94 -11.79 -2.20
CA ILE A 78 -6.60 -12.06 -0.80
C ILE A 78 -7.76 -11.70 0.12
N ARG A 79 -8.43 -10.56 -0.10
CA ARG A 79 -9.60 -10.16 0.70
C ARG A 79 -10.74 -11.17 0.57
N LEU A 80 -11.12 -11.52 -0.66
CA LEU A 80 -12.19 -12.48 -0.92
C LEU A 80 -11.83 -13.85 -0.33
N GLY A 81 -10.64 -14.36 -0.61
CA GLY A 81 -10.15 -15.64 -0.11
C GLY A 81 -10.13 -15.69 1.43
N SER A 82 -9.72 -14.61 2.09
CA SER A 82 -9.75 -14.53 3.56
C SER A 82 -11.16 -14.60 4.14
N GLY A 83 -12.16 -14.04 3.44
CA GLY A 83 -13.57 -14.18 3.79
C GLY A 83 -14.08 -15.60 3.59
N LEU A 84 -13.76 -16.22 2.45
CA LEU A 84 -14.15 -17.60 2.14
C LEU A 84 -13.55 -18.62 3.12
N ASN A 85 -12.42 -18.33 3.76
CA ASN A 85 -11.86 -19.16 4.82
C ASN A 85 -12.82 -19.35 6.00
N TYR A 86 -13.67 -18.35 6.31
CA TYR A 86 -14.69 -18.50 7.35
C TYR A 86 -15.84 -19.39 6.89
N THR A 87 -16.22 -19.33 5.62
CA THR A 87 -17.16 -20.28 5.02
C THR A 87 -16.62 -21.70 5.13
N TRP A 88 -15.35 -21.92 4.75
CA TRP A 88 -14.68 -23.21 4.91
C TRP A 88 -14.81 -23.72 6.35
N LYS A 89 -14.35 -22.93 7.34
CA LYS A 89 -14.44 -23.28 8.77
C LYS A 89 -15.86 -23.55 9.29
N THR A 90 -16.89 -23.08 8.59
CA THR A 90 -18.28 -23.33 8.97
C THR A 90 -18.81 -24.63 8.38
N ILE A 91 -18.30 -25.05 7.21
CA ILE A 91 -18.77 -26.25 6.47
C ILE A 91 -17.85 -27.45 6.64
N SER A 92 -16.58 -27.24 6.99
CA SER A 92 -15.65 -28.27 7.41
C SER A 92 -15.84 -28.46 8.91
N ASP A 93 -16.12 -29.68 9.37
CA ASP A 93 -16.28 -30.04 10.80
C ASP A 93 -14.93 -29.95 11.59
N GLU A 94 -14.08 -28.97 11.29
CA GLU A 94 -12.79 -28.66 11.95
C GLU A 94 -12.89 -27.50 12.95
#